data_AF-A0A2H9RRX5-F1
#
_entry.id   AF-A0A2H9RRX5-F1
#
_cell.length_a   1.000
_cell.length_b   1.000
_cell.length_c   1.000
_cell.angle_alpha   90.00
_cell.angle_beta   90.00
_cell.angle_gamma   90.00
#
_symmetry.space_group_name_H-M   'P 1'
#
loop_
_entity.id
_entity.type
_entity.pdbx_description
1 polymer ?
#
loop_
_entity_poly.entity_id
_entity_poly.type
_entity_poly.pdbx_seq_one_letter_code
_entity_poly.pdbx_strand_id
1 'polypeptide(L)'
;MKTKTSLLILLTALGAIITPLYADAATAPEAPNPNVQYDLTGAGATFPFPLIDLWRVEYNNIYDNVNLNYQSIGSGGGIKQHIEKTVNFAASDAPMKESERELAPGTLHIPESIGGVVLVYNLPEVPNKGLKLTAEDISGIFLGKITKWNDPKIVATNPELNLPDKNIVTAQRSDGSGTTFVFTDYLSVVSPEWHDKVGKGKSVPWPTGLAAAGNEGVARIVKSTEYAIGYVELAYAFQTGMSYASIQNADKSAFIEPSLDSISAASSGAADSLPAAKDSWADVSIVNAPGSNSYPIASFTYLLVYDDLKPVTKNKEQAKAVIHLINWMITDGQEFSSSLLYVPLADKVTKLGQQGLKQITYDGEILWDANASPPSEVTQEIKQQTETETGGCLIATATYGTEMAPQVQLLREIRDNQLMNTASGMSFMTGFNQLYYSFSPFIADMERENPAFKEMVKIGITPLISSLSIMQYAESDSEVLGYGIGVIMMNLGMYLAAPAMLIFGLNKKYRG
;
A
#
# COMPACT_ATOMS: atom_id res chain seq x y z
N MET A 1 -55.97 30.37 8.78
CA MET A 1 -55.41 31.37 7.83
C MET A 1 -54.24 32.04 8.53
N LYS A 2 -52.97 31.62 8.39
CA LYS A 2 -52.03 31.73 7.26
C LYS A 2 -51.96 33.13 6.62
N THR A 3 -50.97 33.92 7.05
CA THR A 3 -50.19 34.92 6.29
C THR A 3 -49.01 35.34 7.19
N LYS A 4 -47.76 34.96 6.87
CA LYS A 4 -46.78 35.60 5.97
C LYS A 4 -45.96 36.72 6.66
N THR A 5 -44.62 36.53 6.62
CA THR A 5 -43.59 37.54 6.32
C THR A 5 -42.69 38.05 7.46
N SER A 6 -41.40 37.74 7.30
CA SER A 6 -40.17 38.48 7.62
C SER A 6 -39.72 38.70 9.07
N LEU A 7 -38.49 38.25 9.34
CA LEU A 7 -37.58 39.02 10.20
C LEU A 7 -36.16 39.04 9.61
N LEU A 8 -35.66 40.27 9.53
CA LEU A 8 -34.40 40.78 9.02
C LEU A 8 -33.46 40.99 10.21
N ILE A 9 -32.24 40.44 10.21
CA ILE A 9 -31.08 40.92 11.01
C ILE A 9 -29.82 40.64 10.18
N LEU A 10 -29.32 41.62 9.42
CA LEU A 10 -28.27 42.60 9.74
C LEU A 10 -26.83 42.02 9.64
N LEU A 11 -26.19 42.29 8.49
CA LEU A 11 -24.74 42.36 8.33
C LEU A 11 -24.19 43.48 9.24
N THR A 12 -23.08 43.25 9.95
CA THR A 12 -21.76 43.88 9.65
C THR A 12 -20.69 43.48 10.67
N ALA A 13 -19.60 42.92 10.13
CA ALA A 13 -18.18 43.15 10.44
C ALA A 13 -17.61 42.92 11.86
N LEU A 14 -16.68 41.96 11.95
CA LEU A 14 -15.33 42.29 12.43
C LEU A 14 -14.31 41.39 11.70
N GLY A 15 -13.46 42.03 10.88
CA GLY A 15 -12.33 41.37 10.25
C GLY A 15 -11.23 41.09 11.26
N ALA A 16 -10.88 39.82 11.41
CA ALA A 16 -9.54 39.44 11.81
C ALA A 16 -8.82 39.05 10.51
N ILE A 17 -7.85 39.88 10.10
CA ILE A 17 -6.87 39.50 9.10
C ILE A 17 -6.05 38.38 9.75
N ILE A 18 -6.44 37.13 9.48
CA ILE A 18 -5.56 35.99 9.68
C ILE A 18 -4.60 36.07 8.51
N THR A 19 -3.44 36.68 8.73
CA THR A 19 -2.28 36.41 7.87
C THR A 19 -2.06 34.91 7.92
N PRO A 20 -2.18 34.17 6.79
CA PRO A 20 -1.75 32.78 6.81
C PRO A 20 -0.27 32.80 7.20
N LEU A 21 0.07 32.14 8.30
CA LEU A 21 1.42 31.66 8.48
C LEU A 21 1.68 30.80 7.23
N TYR A 22 2.51 31.30 6.32
CA TYR A 22 3.11 30.48 5.28
C TYR A 22 3.97 29.45 6.01
N ALA A 23 3.38 28.30 6.33
CA ALA A 23 4.14 27.08 6.47
C ALA A 23 4.74 26.81 5.09
N ASP A 24 6.06 26.68 5.03
CA ASP A 24 6.83 26.30 3.85
C ASP A 24 6.18 25.08 3.18
N ALA A 25 5.32 25.32 2.19
CA ALA A 25 4.87 24.29 1.26
C ALA A 25 6.07 24.05 0.35
N ALA A 26 6.94 23.13 0.75
CA ALA A 26 8.03 22.70 -0.10
C ALA A 26 7.45 22.29 -1.46
N THR A 27 7.91 22.96 -2.52
CA THR A 27 7.54 22.64 -3.90
C THR A 27 7.90 21.19 -4.21
N ALA A 28 6.97 20.43 -4.81
CA ALA A 28 7.22 19.08 -5.29
C ALA A 28 8.32 19.08 -6.39
N PRO A 29 9.05 17.96 -6.61
CA PRO A 29 10.00 17.89 -7.72
C PRO A 29 9.28 18.07 -9.07
N GLU A 30 10.01 18.57 -10.07
CA GLU A 30 9.47 18.74 -11.43
C GLU A 30 9.04 17.39 -12.02
N ALA A 31 7.84 17.34 -12.60
CA ALA A 31 7.32 16.14 -13.25
C ALA A 31 8.14 15.76 -14.51
N PRO A 32 8.20 14.47 -14.89
CA PRO A 32 8.90 14.03 -16.10
C PRO A 32 8.34 14.72 -17.36
N ASN A 33 9.22 15.12 -18.29
CA ASN A 33 8.79 15.75 -19.54
C ASN A 33 8.00 14.73 -20.40
N PRO A 34 6.71 14.98 -20.72
CA PRO A 34 5.86 14.00 -21.42
C PRO A 34 6.37 13.66 -22.83
N ASN A 35 7.24 14.48 -23.43
CA ASN A 35 7.80 14.25 -24.75
C ASN A 35 9.08 13.39 -24.75
N VAL A 36 9.54 12.97 -23.57
CA VAL A 36 10.75 12.14 -23.40
C VAL A 36 10.36 10.81 -22.80
N GLN A 37 10.86 9.72 -23.37
CA GLN A 37 10.68 8.38 -22.82
C GLN A 37 11.78 8.08 -21.78
N TYR A 38 11.36 7.63 -20.60
CA TYR A 38 12.24 7.33 -19.48
C TYR A 38 12.16 5.85 -19.12
N ASP A 39 13.25 5.12 -19.34
CA ASP A 39 13.42 3.78 -18.80
C ASP A 39 14.16 3.86 -17.47
N LEU A 40 13.46 3.61 -16.37
CA LEU A 40 14.04 3.59 -15.03
C LEU A 40 14.29 2.15 -14.58
N THR A 41 15.38 1.91 -13.87
CA THR A 41 15.76 0.58 -13.38
C THR A 41 15.91 0.56 -11.87
N GLY A 42 15.27 -0.42 -11.24
CA GLY A 42 15.40 -0.71 -9.81
C GLY A 42 15.64 -2.20 -9.58
N ALA A 43 16.30 -2.55 -8.47
CA ALA A 43 16.46 -3.95 -8.08
C ALA A 43 16.60 -4.14 -6.58
N GLY A 44 16.16 -5.28 -6.07
CA GLY A 44 16.49 -5.69 -4.71
C GLY A 44 15.37 -6.44 -4.00
N ALA A 45 14.98 -5.90 -2.85
CA ALA A 45 14.11 -6.54 -1.89
C ALA A 45 12.84 -7.16 -2.51
N THR A 46 12.60 -8.43 -2.19
CA THR A 46 11.34 -9.11 -2.52
C THR A 46 10.26 -8.83 -1.49
N PHE A 47 10.55 -8.14 -0.40
CA PHE A 47 9.59 -7.83 0.65
C PHE A 47 8.60 -6.74 0.20
N PRO A 48 9.02 -5.60 -0.37
CA PRO A 48 8.10 -4.58 -0.89
C PRO A 48 7.66 -4.82 -2.34
N PHE A 49 8.10 -5.91 -2.98
CA PHE A 49 7.85 -6.14 -4.41
C PHE A 49 6.37 -6.04 -4.82
N PRO A 50 5.38 -6.62 -4.08
CA PRO A 50 3.97 -6.43 -4.40
C PRO A 50 3.54 -4.96 -4.48
N LEU A 51 4.07 -4.11 -3.59
CA LEU A 51 3.78 -2.68 -3.56
C LEU A 51 4.52 -1.92 -4.67
N ILE A 52 5.80 -2.22 -4.90
CA ILE A 52 6.58 -1.61 -5.98
C ILE A 52 6.01 -1.97 -7.36
N ASP A 53 5.53 -3.20 -7.55
CA ASP A 53 4.92 -3.61 -8.83
C ASP A 53 3.58 -2.89 -9.07
N LEU A 54 2.78 -2.66 -8.02
CA LEU A 54 1.58 -1.84 -8.13
C LEU A 54 1.94 -0.37 -8.43
N TRP A 55 2.90 0.21 -7.71
CA TRP A 55 3.41 1.56 -7.98
C TRP A 55 3.93 1.73 -9.40
N ARG A 56 4.64 0.73 -9.94
CA ARG A 56 5.10 0.73 -11.34
C ARG A 56 3.94 0.91 -12.31
N VAL A 57 2.82 0.21 -12.08
CA VAL A 57 1.63 0.28 -12.94
C VAL A 57 0.93 1.63 -12.77
N GLU A 58 0.67 2.05 -11.53
CA GLU A 58 -0.10 3.27 -11.28
C GLU A 58 0.67 4.54 -11.64
N TYR A 59 1.98 4.57 -11.41
CA TYR A 59 2.80 5.68 -11.85
C TYR A 59 2.86 5.77 -13.38
N ASN A 60 2.91 4.63 -14.08
CA ASN A 60 2.85 4.62 -15.55
C ASN A 60 1.48 5.05 -16.10
N ASN A 61 0.38 4.77 -15.39
CA ASN A 61 -0.95 5.28 -15.77
C ASN A 61 -1.02 6.82 -15.73
N ILE A 62 -0.26 7.45 -14.84
CA ILE A 62 -0.18 8.92 -14.69
C ILE A 62 0.86 9.51 -15.66
N TYR A 63 1.99 8.82 -15.81
CA TYR A 63 3.14 9.22 -16.65
C TYR A 63 3.46 8.08 -17.62
N ASP A 64 2.71 8.00 -18.72
CA ASP A 64 2.79 6.92 -19.73
C ASP A 64 4.17 6.83 -20.41
N ASN A 65 4.93 7.91 -20.35
CA ASN A 65 6.29 8.05 -20.83
C ASN A 65 7.37 7.57 -19.85
N VAL A 66 7.00 7.09 -18.67
CA VAL A 66 7.94 6.53 -17.68
C VAL A 66 7.68 5.05 -17.46
N ASN A 67 8.67 4.23 -17.80
CA ASN A 67 8.65 2.79 -17.58
C ASN A 67 9.65 2.42 -16.48
N LEU A 68 9.16 1.92 -15.35
CA LEU A 68 10.00 1.37 -14.29
C LEU A 68 10.19 -0.13 -14.48
N ASN A 69 11.42 -0.58 -14.65
CA ASN A 69 11.80 -1.99 -14.61
C ASN A 69 12.40 -2.34 -13.25
N TYR A 70 11.60 -2.97 -12.38
CA TYR A 70 12.05 -3.43 -11.06
C TYR A 70 12.36 -4.93 -11.03
N GLN A 71 13.54 -5.30 -10.54
CA GLN A 71 13.99 -6.69 -10.42
C GLN A 71 13.94 -7.19 -8.97
N SER A 72 12.99 -8.08 -8.67
CA SER A 72 12.83 -8.72 -7.36
C SER A 72 13.85 -9.85 -7.16
N ILE A 73 15.02 -9.52 -6.60
CA ILE A 73 16.20 -10.42 -6.52
C ILE A 73 16.77 -10.59 -5.11
N GLY A 74 16.07 -10.07 -4.10
CA GLY A 74 16.53 -10.01 -2.71
C GLY A 74 17.40 -8.79 -2.43
N SER A 75 17.34 -8.29 -1.19
CA SER A 75 18.03 -7.08 -0.75
C SER A 75 19.56 -7.15 -0.88
N GLY A 76 20.15 -8.34 -0.75
CA GLY A 76 21.58 -8.55 -0.99
C GLY A 76 21.94 -8.34 -2.46
N GLY A 77 21.09 -8.80 -3.38
CA GLY A 77 21.24 -8.54 -4.82
C GLY A 77 21.09 -7.06 -5.16
N GLY A 78 20.08 -6.39 -4.56
CA GLY A 78 19.87 -4.95 -4.71
C GLY A 78 21.06 -4.11 -4.25
N ILE A 79 21.55 -4.34 -3.02
CA ILE A 79 22.73 -3.65 -2.49
C ILE A 79 23.96 -3.90 -3.37
N LYS A 80 24.15 -5.13 -3.87
CA LYS A 80 25.23 -5.42 -4.80
C LYS A 80 25.12 -4.60 -6.09
N GLN A 81 23.93 -4.58 -6.71
CA GLN A 81 23.70 -3.82 -7.95
C GLN A 81 23.82 -2.31 -7.76
N HIS A 82 23.46 -1.82 -6.56
CA HIS A 82 23.68 -0.43 -6.14
C HIS A 82 25.17 -0.09 -6.07
N ILE A 83 25.96 -0.89 -5.35
CA ILE A 83 27.43 -0.74 -5.28
C ILE A 83 28.07 -0.79 -6.67
N GLU A 84 27.59 -1.70 -7.53
CA GLU A 84 28.06 -1.85 -8.91
C GLU A 84 27.50 -0.78 -9.86
N LYS A 85 26.62 0.12 -9.39
CA LYS A 85 26.03 1.24 -10.15
C LYS A 85 25.29 0.79 -11.42
N THR A 86 24.61 -0.35 -11.34
CA THR A 86 23.92 -0.98 -12.49
C THR A 86 22.44 -0.63 -12.58
N VAL A 87 21.88 -0.02 -11.53
CA VAL A 87 20.48 0.40 -11.41
C VAL A 87 20.39 1.85 -10.97
N ASN A 88 19.29 2.54 -11.28
CA ASN A 88 19.07 3.90 -10.82
C ASN A 88 18.89 3.98 -9.30
N PHE A 89 18.22 2.99 -8.72
CA PHE A 89 18.07 2.81 -7.28
C PHE A 89 17.98 1.32 -6.93
N ALA A 90 18.25 0.97 -5.68
CA ALA A 90 17.99 -0.37 -5.16
C ALA A 90 16.95 -0.34 -4.05
N ALA A 91 16.40 -1.50 -3.67
CA ALA A 91 15.57 -1.63 -2.47
C ALA A 91 16.13 -2.67 -1.50
N SER A 92 16.00 -2.42 -0.20
CA SER A 92 16.52 -3.29 0.85
C SER A 92 15.70 -3.20 2.13
N ASP A 93 15.41 -4.34 2.76
CA ASP A 93 14.78 -4.38 4.10
C ASP A 93 15.84 -4.41 5.21
N ALA A 94 17.08 -4.72 4.83
CA ALA A 94 18.23 -4.66 5.70
C ALA A 94 18.94 -3.31 5.47
N PRO A 95 19.19 -2.51 6.51
CA PRO A 95 20.09 -1.37 6.36
C PRO A 95 21.45 -1.82 5.80
N MET A 96 22.09 -0.93 5.05
CA MET A 96 23.45 -1.22 4.57
C MET A 96 24.40 -1.25 5.77
N LYS A 97 25.24 -2.28 5.82
CA LYS A 97 26.33 -2.32 6.80
C LYS A 97 27.35 -1.24 6.48
N GLU A 98 28.15 -0.83 7.46
CA GLU A 98 29.20 0.18 7.23
C GLU A 98 30.16 -0.21 6.10
N SER A 99 30.58 -1.47 6.07
CA SER A 99 31.43 -1.99 4.98
C SER A 99 30.79 -1.89 3.59
N GLU A 100 29.45 -1.92 3.50
CA GLU A 100 28.73 -1.76 2.24
C GLU A 100 28.60 -0.27 1.87
N ARG A 101 28.40 0.60 2.87
CA ARG A 101 28.37 2.06 2.68
C ARG A 101 29.72 2.61 2.24
N GLU A 102 30.82 2.05 2.75
CA GLU A 102 32.17 2.38 2.30
C GLU A 102 32.39 2.10 0.80
N LEU A 103 31.73 1.06 0.27
CA LEU A 103 31.79 0.70 -1.15
C LEU A 103 30.83 1.53 -2.04
N ALA A 104 29.82 2.15 -1.43
CA ALA A 104 28.85 3.02 -2.11
C ALA A 104 28.70 4.36 -1.36
N PRO A 105 29.76 5.19 -1.32
CA PRO A 105 29.69 6.50 -0.66
C PRO A 105 28.63 7.38 -1.33
N GLY A 106 27.98 8.22 -0.53
CA GLY A 106 26.88 9.07 -1.01
C GLY A 106 25.53 8.34 -1.13
N THR A 107 25.42 7.11 -0.62
CA THR A 107 24.11 6.43 -0.58
C THR A 107 23.19 7.05 0.45
N LEU A 108 21.99 7.40 0.01
CA LEU A 108 20.85 7.79 0.81
C LEU A 108 19.95 6.57 1.08
N HIS A 109 19.48 6.43 2.32
CA HIS A 109 18.42 5.51 2.72
C HIS A 109 17.10 6.27 2.80
N ILE A 110 16.16 5.92 1.92
CA ILE A 110 14.83 6.52 1.84
C ILE A 110 13.82 5.45 2.26
N PRO A 111 13.22 5.52 3.45
CA PRO A 111 12.14 4.61 3.83
C PRO A 111 10.99 4.72 2.81
N GLU A 112 10.50 3.58 2.32
CA GLU A 112 9.38 3.55 1.35
C GLU A 112 8.09 3.00 1.96
N SER A 113 8.19 2.09 2.93
CA SER A 113 7.03 1.56 3.66
C SER A 113 7.46 0.78 4.91
N ILE A 114 6.48 0.26 5.64
CA ILE A 114 6.69 -0.65 6.77
C ILE A 114 5.82 -1.90 6.54
N GLY A 115 6.38 -3.08 6.81
CA GLY A 115 5.64 -4.34 6.71
C GLY A 115 5.97 -5.30 7.85
N GLY A 116 5.32 -6.46 7.83
CA GLY A 116 5.48 -7.51 8.84
C GLY A 116 6.00 -8.81 8.23
N VAL A 117 7.01 -9.40 8.85
CA VAL A 117 7.44 -10.77 8.56
C VAL A 117 6.58 -11.74 9.38
N VAL A 118 5.89 -12.64 8.70
CA VAL A 118 4.95 -13.58 9.31
C VAL A 118 5.44 -15.00 9.19
N LEU A 119 5.14 -15.81 10.21
CA LEU A 119 5.44 -17.23 10.22
C LEU A 119 4.28 -17.98 9.59
N VAL A 120 4.40 -18.26 8.29
CA VAL A 120 3.45 -19.09 7.56
C VAL A 120 3.69 -20.56 7.86
N TYR A 121 2.62 -21.34 7.92
CA TYR A 121 2.70 -22.77 8.16
C TYR A 121 1.70 -23.56 7.32
N ASN A 122 1.98 -24.84 7.17
CA ASN A 122 1.10 -25.81 6.56
C ASN A 122 0.83 -26.94 7.55
N LEU A 123 -0.23 -26.78 8.34
CA LEU A 123 -0.70 -27.73 9.33
C LEU A 123 -2.13 -28.12 8.96
N PRO A 124 -2.36 -29.29 8.34
CA PRO A 124 -3.69 -29.74 7.95
C PRO A 124 -4.71 -29.73 9.11
N GLU A 125 -4.24 -29.97 10.34
CA GLU A 125 -5.04 -29.96 11.56
C GLU A 125 -5.41 -28.56 12.05
N VAL A 126 -4.75 -27.51 11.53
CA VAL A 126 -4.99 -26.10 11.87
C VAL A 126 -5.25 -25.28 10.59
N PRO A 127 -6.38 -25.55 9.87
CA PRO A 127 -6.57 -25.04 8.52
C PRO A 127 -6.98 -23.56 8.43
N ASN A 128 -7.54 -22.97 9.50
CA ASN A 128 -8.24 -21.67 9.45
C ASN A 128 -7.58 -20.56 10.29
N LYS A 129 -6.28 -20.68 10.60
CA LYS A 129 -5.51 -19.88 11.59
C LYS A 129 -5.73 -20.33 13.05
N GLY A 130 -4.87 -19.85 13.96
CA GLY A 130 -5.00 -20.07 15.41
C GLY A 130 -3.70 -20.44 16.13
N LEU A 131 -2.66 -20.87 15.39
CA LEU A 131 -1.36 -21.19 15.97
C LEU A 131 -0.73 -19.95 16.62
N LYS A 132 -0.34 -20.10 17.89
CA LYS A 132 0.35 -19.10 18.70
C LYS A 132 1.77 -19.57 18.96
N LEU A 133 2.76 -18.73 18.70
CA LEU A 133 4.16 -19.06 18.92
C LEU A 133 4.85 -18.02 19.79
N THR A 134 5.65 -18.49 20.74
CA THR A 134 6.54 -17.65 21.55
C THR A 134 7.90 -17.52 20.88
N ALA A 135 8.71 -16.57 21.35
CA ALA A 135 10.11 -16.45 20.94
C ALA A 135 10.91 -17.76 21.14
N GLU A 136 10.62 -18.50 22.21
CA GLU A 136 11.28 -19.78 22.51
C GLU A 136 10.85 -20.87 21.52
N ASP A 137 9.58 -20.91 21.13
CA ASP A 137 9.08 -21.86 20.13
C ASP A 137 9.76 -21.60 18.78
N ILE A 138 9.75 -20.34 18.31
CA ILE A 138 10.29 -19.97 17.00
C ILE A 138 11.80 -20.23 16.96
N SER A 139 12.56 -19.74 17.95
CA SER A 139 14.01 -19.97 17.97
C SER A 139 14.34 -21.46 18.13
N GLY A 140 13.58 -22.20 18.93
CA GLY A 140 13.73 -23.64 19.10
C GLY A 140 13.50 -24.42 17.80
N ILE A 141 12.47 -24.05 17.02
CA ILE A 141 12.18 -24.65 15.72
C ILE A 141 13.34 -24.42 14.74
N PHE A 142 13.76 -23.17 14.56
CA PHE A 142 14.81 -22.84 13.57
C PHE A 142 16.22 -23.24 14.01
N LEU A 143 16.45 -23.48 15.31
CA LEU A 143 17.66 -24.13 15.83
C LEU A 143 17.63 -25.67 15.67
N GLY A 144 16.50 -26.25 15.26
CA GLY A 144 16.32 -27.70 15.18
C GLY A 144 16.19 -28.41 16.53
N LYS A 145 15.89 -27.67 17.61
CA LYS A 145 15.65 -28.22 18.95
C LYS A 145 14.21 -28.70 19.12
N ILE A 146 13.27 -27.94 18.59
CA ILE A 146 11.87 -28.32 18.50
C ILE A 146 11.67 -28.91 17.12
N THR A 147 11.52 -30.23 17.07
CA THR A 147 11.51 -30.99 15.81
C THR A 147 10.14 -31.53 15.44
N LYS A 148 9.15 -31.41 16.35
CA LYS A 148 7.79 -31.94 16.18
C LYS A 148 6.73 -30.92 16.59
N TRP A 149 5.58 -30.95 15.93
CA TRP A 149 4.50 -30.00 16.21
C TRP A 149 3.81 -30.21 17.55
N ASN A 150 3.77 -31.45 18.07
CA ASN A 150 3.26 -31.76 19.40
C ASN A 150 4.30 -31.55 20.53
N ASP A 151 5.37 -30.79 20.29
CA ASP A 151 6.35 -30.47 21.34
C ASP A 151 5.63 -29.83 22.53
N PRO A 152 5.94 -30.25 23.78
CA PRO A 152 5.26 -29.74 24.97
C PRO A 152 5.25 -28.22 25.09
N LYS A 153 6.25 -27.52 24.55
CA LYS A 153 6.30 -26.04 24.58
C LYS A 153 5.25 -25.40 23.68
N ILE A 154 5.10 -25.91 22.46
CA ILE A 154 4.08 -25.45 21.51
C ILE A 154 2.68 -25.83 22.02
N VAL A 155 2.52 -27.04 22.55
CA VAL A 155 1.22 -27.49 23.11
C VAL A 155 0.79 -26.63 24.30
N ALA A 156 1.72 -26.22 25.16
CA ALA A 156 1.40 -25.41 26.33
C ALA A 156 0.80 -24.03 25.98
N THR A 157 1.15 -23.47 24.82
CA THR A 157 0.64 -22.17 24.34
C THR A 157 -0.56 -22.31 23.40
N ASN A 158 -0.92 -23.55 23.04
CA ASN A 158 -2.01 -23.90 22.13
C ASN A 158 -2.87 -25.07 22.65
N PRO A 159 -3.37 -25.04 23.90
CA PRO A 159 -4.11 -26.16 24.49
C PRO A 159 -5.42 -26.51 23.75
N GLU A 160 -5.96 -25.58 22.96
CA GLU A 160 -7.14 -25.76 22.13
C GLU A 160 -6.88 -26.45 20.78
N LEU A 161 -5.61 -26.58 20.36
CA LEU A 161 -5.23 -27.15 19.07
C LEU A 161 -4.80 -28.61 19.20
N ASN A 162 -5.28 -29.44 18.27
CA ASN A 162 -4.86 -30.84 18.15
C ASN A 162 -3.56 -30.91 17.35
N LEU A 163 -2.43 -30.55 17.96
CA LEU A 163 -1.13 -30.55 17.30
C LEU A 163 -0.63 -31.98 17.04
N PRO A 164 -0.22 -32.32 15.81
CA PRO A 164 0.10 -33.70 15.44
C PRO A 164 1.52 -34.12 15.85
N ASP A 165 1.73 -35.42 16.07
CA ASP A 165 3.06 -36.04 16.24
C ASP A 165 3.78 -36.16 14.88
N LYS A 166 4.10 -35.01 14.28
CA LYS A 166 4.70 -34.89 12.95
C LYS A 166 5.93 -34.01 13.01
N ASN A 167 6.94 -34.38 12.23
CA ASN A 167 8.18 -33.61 12.15
C ASN A 167 7.91 -32.25 11.52
N ILE A 168 8.54 -31.21 12.05
CA ILE A 168 8.51 -29.86 11.51
C ILE A 168 9.49 -29.78 10.35
N VAL A 169 9.05 -29.21 9.23
CA VAL A 169 9.92 -28.91 8.08
C VAL A 169 10.12 -27.40 8.01
N THR A 170 11.32 -26.91 8.29
CA THR A 170 11.61 -25.47 8.16
C THR A 170 11.85 -25.09 6.70
N ALA A 171 11.40 -23.90 6.32
CA ALA A 171 11.63 -23.28 5.02
C ALA A 171 12.29 -21.90 5.20
N GLN A 172 13.32 -21.63 4.42
CA GLN A 172 14.12 -20.41 4.53
C GLN A 172 14.56 -19.88 3.17
N ARG A 173 15.13 -18.68 3.16
CA ARG A 173 15.65 -18.06 1.94
C ARG A 173 17.01 -18.64 1.56
N SER A 174 17.22 -18.89 0.27
CA SER A 174 18.52 -19.29 -0.29
C SER A 174 19.36 -18.10 -0.78
N ASP A 175 18.71 -16.97 -1.07
CA ASP A 175 19.30 -15.74 -1.58
C ASP A 175 19.59 -14.72 -0.46
N GLY A 176 20.43 -13.72 -0.76
CA GLY A 176 20.70 -12.61 0.17
C GLY A 176 19.45 -11.77 0.40
N SER A 177 18.81 -11.93 1.56
CA SER A 177 17.44 -11.50 1.80
C SER A 177 17.32 -10.52 2.97
N GLY A 178 16.63 -9.40 2.75
CA GLY A 178 16.26 -8.46 3.82
C GLY A 178 15.23 -9.07 4.78
N THR A 179 14.25 -9.84 4.28
CA THR A 179 13.31 -10.60 5.12
C THR A 179 14.05 -11.56 6.07
N THR A 180 15.13 -12.20 5.60
CA THR A 180 16.01 -13.04 6.44
C THR A 180 16.77 -12.21 7.45
N PHE A 181 17.27 -11.03 7.07
CA PHE A 181 17.88 -10.11 8.03
C PHE A 181 16.91 -9.74 9.15
N VAL A 182 15.68 -9.31 8.82
CA VAL A 182 14.65 -8.93 9.80
C VAL A 182 14.31 -10.11 10.72
N PHE A 183 14.05 -11.28 10.15
CA PHE A 183 13.71 -12.48 10.93
C PHE A 183 14.87 -12.90 11.86
N THR A 184 16.10 -12.90 11.36
CA THR A 184 17.28 -13.29 12.17
C THR A 184 17.71 -12.21 13.16
N ASP A 185 17.42 -10.93 12.90
CA ASP A 185 17.56 -9.84 13.87
C ASP A 185 16.59 -10.04 15.03
N TYR A 186 15.31 -10.31 14.75
CA TYR A 186 14.33 -10.69 15.78
C TYR A 186 14.83 -11.87 16.62
N LEU A 187 15.25 -12.97 15.99
CA LEU A 187 15.76 -14.15 16.69
C LEU A 187 17.00 -13.84 17.53
N SER A 188 17.90 -12.98 17.05
CA SER A 188 19.10 -12.54 17.78
C SER A 188 18.77 -11.65 18.98
N VAL A 189 17.66 -10.91 18.92
CA VAL A 189 17.17 -10.10 20.06
C VAL A 189 16.52 -10.97 21.12
N VAL A 190 15.71 -11.96 20.73
CA VAL A 190 14.89 -12.73 21.68
C VAL A 190 15.53 -14.04 22.17
N SER A 191 16.60 -14.51 21.53
CA SER A 191 17.28 -15.76 21.87
C SER A 191 18.81 -15.57 21.92
N PRO A 192 19.41 -15.55 23.12
CA PRO A 192 20.87 -15.48 23.27
C PRO A 192 21.59 -16.64 22.56
N GLU A 193 21.01 -17.84 22.57
CA GLU A 193 21.61 -18.97 21.88
C GLU A 193 21.59 -18.81 20.35
N TRP A 194 20.51 -18.25 19.79
CA TRP A 194 20.47 -17.90 18.37
C TRP A 194 21.55 -16.87 18.05
N HIS A 195 21.63 -15.80 18.85
CA HIS A 195 22.61 -14.73 18.70
C HIS A 195 24.04 -15.29 18.62
N ASP A 196 24.40 -16.16 19.56
CA ASP A 196 25.76 -16.70 19.68
C ASP A 196 26.11 -17.73 18.59
N LYS A 197 25.13 -18.54 18.15
CA LYS A 197 25.38 -19.65 17.21
C LYS A 197 25.19 -19.28 15.74
N VAL A 198 24.19 -18.45 15.45
CA VAL A 198 23.75 -18.15 14.07
C VAL A 198 23.88 -16.66 13.79
N GLY A 199 23.46 -15.82 14.72
CA GLY A 199 23.47 -14.37 14.59
C GLY A 199 22.45 -13.84 13.58
N LYS A 200 22.67 -12.60 13.12
CA LYS A 200 21.80 -11.89 12.17
C LYS A 200 22.52 -11.56 10.86
N GLY A 201 21.77 -11.60 9.76
CA GLY A 201 22.32 -11.24 8.45
C GLY A 201 21.36 -11.49 7.31
N LYS A 202 21.69 -10.95 6.13
CA LYS A 202 20.97 -11.25 4.87
C LYS A 202 21.13 -12.70 4.42
N SER A 203 22.15 -13.38 4.95
CA SER A 203 22.41 -14.82 4.82
C SER A 203 23.12 -15.28 6.08
N VAL A 204 22.73 -16.45 6.60
CA VAL A 204 23.24 -17.04 7.84
C VAL A 204 23.42 -18.55 7.65
N PRO A 205 24.31 -19.20 8.43
CA PRO A 205 24.51 -20.65 8.37
C PRO A 205 23.35 -21.38 9.07
N TRP A 206 22.22 -21.52 8.36
CA TRP A 206 21.03 -22.18 8.88
C TRP A 206 21.31 -23.63 9.34
N PRO A 207 20.86 -24.02 10.55
CA PRO A 207 21.09 -25.39 11.05
C PRO A 207 20.39 -26.48 10.23
N THR A 208 19.20 -26.20 9.71
CA THR A 208 18.35 -27.12 8.95
C THR A 208 17.30 -26.35 8.16
N GLY A 209 16.76 -26.96 7.11
CA GLY A 209 15.61 -26.44 6.38
C GLY A 209 15.74 -26.55 4.87
N LEU A 210 14.60 -26.49 4.20
CA LEU A 210 14.53 -26.33 2.75
C LEU A 210 14.76 -24.86 2.39
N ALA A 211 15.47 -24.60 1.30
CA ALA A 211 15.80 -23.26 0.88
C ALA A 211 15.27 -22.96 -0.52
N ALA A 212 14.70 -21.77 -0.71
CA ALA A 212 14.33 -21.24 -2.02
C ALA A 212 14.56 -19.74 -2.10
N ALA A 213 14.68 -19.21 -3.32
CA ALA A 213 14.89 -17.80 -3.56
C ALA A 213 13.57 -17.02 -3.44
N GLY A 214 13.62 -15.81 -2.89
CA GLY A 214 12.47 -14.90 -2.80
C GLY A 214 11.43 -15.28 -1.74
N ASN A 215 10.52 -14.34 -1.44
CA ASN A 215 9.35 -14.63 -0.60
C ASN A 215 8.45 -15.67 -1.27
N GLU A 216 8.32 -15.61 -2.60
CA GLU A 216 7.56 -16.51 -3.46
C GLU A 216 8.05 -17.96 -3.32
N GLY A 217 9.36 -18.15 -3.25
CA GLY A 217 9.97 -19.47 -3.12
C GLY A 217 9.67 -20.11 -1.77
N VAL A 218 9.84 -19.34 -0.68
CA VAL A 218 9.53 -19.83 0.68
C VAL A 218 8.03 -20.10 0.83
N ALA A 219 7.17 -19.18 0.38
CA ALA A 219 5.73 -19.36 0.38
C ALA A 219 5.32 -20.66 -0.36
N ARG A 220 5.92 -20.91 -1.53
CA ARG A 220 5.68 -22.14 -2.30
C ARG A 220 6.08 -23.40 -1.54
N ILE A 221 7.28 -23.42 -0.94
CA ILE A 221 7.74 -24.57 -0.14
C ILE A 221 6.74 -24.88 0.96
N VAL A 222 6.35 -23.87 1.74
CA VAL A 222 5.44 -24.07 2.88
C VAL A 222 4.08 -24.55 2.37
N LYS A 223 3.53 -23.91 1.33
CA LYS A 223 2.22 -24.28 0.77
C LYS A 223 2.18 -25.72 0.22
N SER A 224 3.28 -26.22 -0.36
CA SER A 224 3.32 -27.55 -0.96
C SER A 224 3.80 -28.67 -0.03
N THR A 225 4.29 -28.34 1.16
CA THR A 225 4.93 -29.30 2.07
C THR A 225 4.14 -29.36 3.37
N GLU A 226 3.48 -30.49 3.63
CA GLU A 226 2.79 -30.68 4.92
C GLU A 226 3.76 -30.56 6.08
N TYR A 227 3.26 -30.00 7.19
CA TYR A 227 3.99 -29.77 8.44
C TYR A 227 5.15 -28.77 8.30
N ALA A 228 5.19 -28.00 7.21
CA ALA A 228 6.20 -26.98 7.02
C ALA A 228 5.88 -25.66 7.73
N ILE A 229 6.93 -24.93 8.10
CA ILE A 229 6.88 -23.57 8.62
C ILE A 229 7.98 -22.74 7.96
N GLY A 230 7.67 -21.50 7.59
CA GLY A 230 8.62 -20.57 7.00
C GLY A 230 8.25 -19.12 7.33
N TYR A 231 9.11 -18.19 6.92
CA TYR A 231 8.91 -16.77 7.15
C TYR A 231 8.79 -16.03 5.81
N VAL A 232 7.77 -15.20 5.67
CA VAL A 232 7.52 -14.38 4.47
C VAL A 232 6.99 -13.01 4.89
N GLU A 233 7.03 -12.04 3.99
CA GLU A 233 6.29 -10.79 4.19
C GLU A 233 4.76 -11.05 4.15
N LEU A 234 3.98 -10.34 4.97
CA LEU A 234 2.54 -10.53 5.18
C LEU A 234 1.70 -10.52 3.88
N ALA A 235 1.97 -9.62 2.94
CA ALA A 235 1.25 -9.54 1.67
C ALA A 235 1.31 -10.88 0.90
N TYR A 236 2.45 -11.58 0.95
CA TYR A 236 2.58 -12.91 0.31
C TYR A 236 1.70 -13.96 0.96
N ALA A 237 1.60 -13.96 2.29
CA ALA A 237 0.72 -14.88 3.01
C ALA A 237 -0.75 -14.58 2.69
N PHE A 238 -1.12 -13.30 2.66
CA PHE A 238 -2.47 -12.84 2.35
C PHE A 238 -2.90 -13.19 0.92
N GLN A 239 -2.11 -12.80 -0.09
CA GLN A 239 -2.41 -13.02 -1.50
C GLN A 239 -2.52 -14.50 -1.87
N THR A 240 -1.82 -15.37 -1.14
CA THR A 240 -1.80 -16.82 -1.42
C THR A 240 -2.74 -17.63 -0.52
N GLY A 241 -3.46 -16.97 0.40
CA GLY A 241 -4.39 -17.58 1.34
C GLY A 241 -3.72 -18.54 2.33
N MET A 242 -2.48 -18.27 2.71
CA MET A 242 -1.72 -19.12 3.63
C MET A 242 -2.09 -18.83 5.08
N SER A 243 -2.12 -19.89 5.90
CA SER A 243 -2.20 -19.76 7.35
C SER A 243 -0.88 -19.24 7.92
N TYR A 244 -0.98 -18.37 8.92
CA TYR A 244 0.16 -17.80 9.62
C TYR A 244 -0.11 -17.73 11.13
N ALA A 245 0.96 -17.68 11.93
CA ALA A 245 0.89 -17.72 13.38
C ALA A 245 0.76 -16.31 14.00
N SER A 246 0.07 -16.24 15.15
CA SER A 246 0.16 -15.09 16.05
C SER A 246 1.41 -15.19 16.91
N ILE A 247 2.14 -14.10 17.10
CA ILE A 247 3.44 -14.11 17.78
C ILE A 247 3.35 -13.38 19.12
N GLN A 248 3.93 -13.95 20.17
CA GLN A 248 3.97 -13.30 21.48
C GLN A 248 4.75 -11.98 21.42
N ASN A 249 4.16 -10.90 21.95
CA ASN A 249 4.79 -9.58 22.01
C ASN A 249 5.95 -9.50 23.01
N ALA A 250 6.71 -8.40 22.92
CA ALA A 250 7.94 -8.19 23.68
C ALA A 250 7.74 -8.26 25.21
N ASP A 251 6.61 -7.73 25.71
CA ASP A 251 6.27 -7.73 27.14
C ASP A 251 5.58 -9.03 27.60
N LYS A 252 5.36 -9.97 26.67
CA LYS A 252 4.73 -11.29 26.88
C LYS A 252 3.29 -11.21 27.37
N SER A 253 2.62 -10.08 27.18
CA SER A 253 1.23 -9.86 27.61
C SER A 253 0.20 -10.47 26.67
N ALA A 254 0.52 -10.63 25.37
CA ALA A 254 -0.44 -11.08 24.37
C ALA A 254 0.24 -11.79 23.17
N PHE A 255 -0.57 -12.54 22.43
CA PHE A 255 -0.21 -13.07 21.11
C PHE A 255 -0.84 -12.19 20.04
N ILE A 256 -0.01 -11.60 19.20
CA ILE A 256 -0.40 -10.57 18.25
C ILE A 256 -0.54 -11.19 16.86
N GLU A 257 -1.72 -11.03 16.26
CA GLU A 257 -1.92 -11.34 14.85
C GLU A 257 -1.30 -10.21 14.00
N PRO A 258 -0.58 -10.54 12.91
CA PRO A 258 -0.07 -9.52 12.00
C PRO A 258 -1.23 -8.82 11.26
N SER A 259 -1.28 -7.50 11.36
CA SER A 259 -2.23 -6.63 10.69
C SER A 259 -1.60 -5.24 10.49
N LEU A 260 -2.25 -4.37 9.70
CA LEU A 260 -1.82 -2.97 9.58
C LEU A 260 -1.70 -2.29 10.94
N ASP A 261 -2.69 -2.46 11.82
CA ASP A 261 -2.70 -1.85 13.14
C ASP A 261 -1.56 -2.35 14.02
N SER A 262 -1.30 -3.67 14.04
CA SER A 262 -0.27 -4.24 14.91
C SER A 262 1.15 -3.97 14.39
N ILE A 263 1.33 -3.92 13.07
CA ILE A 263 2.59 -3.52 12.42
C ILE A 263 2.83 -2.02 12.63
N SER A 264 1.80 -1.18 12.51
CA SER A 264 1.90 0.26 12.77
C SER A 264 2.21 0.55 14.23
N ALA A 265 1.68 -0.23 15.16
CA ALA A 265 2.01 -0.10 16.58
C ALA A 265 3.51 -0.37 16.85
N ALA A 266 4.16 -1.23 16.07
CA ALA A 266 5.59 -1.50 16.21
C ALA A 266 6.48 -0.33 15.74
N SER A 267 5.98 0.55 14.86
CA SER A 267 6.72 1.70 14.33
C SER A 267 6.39 3.04 15.01
N SER A 268 5.37 3.10 15.86
CA SER A 268 4.78 4.36 16.37
C SER A 268 5.72 5.25 17.17
N GLY A 269 6.85 4.72 17.66
CA GLY A 269 7.89 5.48 18.36
C GLY A 269 9.22 5.60 17.59
N ALA A 270 9.34 4.99 16.41
CA ALA A 270 10.62 4.89 15.72
C ALA A 270 11.02 6.19 15.01
N ALA A 271 10.05 7.01 14.59
CA ALA A 271 10.28 8.20 13.75
C ALA A 271 11.21 9.24 14.38
N ASP A 272 11.27 9.33 15.71
CA ASP A 272 12.13 10.28 16.42
C ASP A 272 13.61 9.85 16.47
N SER A 273 13.88 8.56 16.31
CA SER A 273 15.22 7.98 16.37
C SER A 273 15.81 7.67 14.99
N LEU A 274 15.09 7.95 13.91
CA LEU A 274 15.59 7.66 12.56
C LEU A 274 16.75 8.61 12.18
N PRO A 275 17.87 8.07 11.67
CA PRO A 275 18.96 8.88 11.12
C PRO A 275 18.51 9.70 9.92
N ALA A 276 19.19 10.81 9.60
CA ALA A 276 18.95 11.47 8.32
C ALA A 276 19.25 10.50 7.17
N ALA A 277 18.65 10.72 5.99
CA ALA A 277 18.77 9.81 4.86
C ALA A 277 20.24 9.48 4.47
N LYS A 278 21.16 10.44 4.61
CA LYS A 278 22.59 10.28 4.29
C LYS A 278 23.43 9.61 5.39
N ASP A 279 22.91 9.61 6.62
CA ASP A 279 23.63 9.10 7.78
C ASP A 279 23.56 7.56 7.80
N SER A 280 24.24 6.91 8.74
CA SER A 280 24.21 5.45 8.81
C SER A 280 22.88 4.97 9.38
N TRP A 281 22.25 4.05 8.64
CA TRP A 281 21.07 3.31 9.08
C TRP A 281 21.42 1.93 9.68
N ALA A 282 22.70 1.57 9.77
CA ALA A 282 23.15 0.22 10.11
C ALA A 282 22.56 -0.35 11.42
N ASP A 283 22.23 0.53 12.37
CA ASP A 283 21.69 0.17 13.68
C ASP A 283 20.15 0.33 13.80
N VAL A 284 19.47 0.74 12.71
CA VAL A 284 18.02 0.90 12.72
C VAL A 284 17.35 -0.47 12.72
N SER A 285 16.56 -0.74 13.77
CA SER A 285 15.69 -1.90 13.88
C SER A 285 14.45 -1.57 14.70
N ILE A 286 13.31 -2.13 14.29
CA ILE A 286 12.04 -2.05 15.02
C ILE A 286 11.50 -3.45 15.38
N VAL A 287 12.36 -4.48 15.30
CA VAL A 287 11.96 -5.83 15.73
C VAL A 287 11.78 -5.86 17.24
N ASN A 288 10.85 -6.69 17.70
CA ASN A 288 10.48 -6.85 19.10
C ASN A 288 10.15 -5.52 19.80
N ALA A 289 9.54 -4.58 19.07
CA ALA A 289 9.13 -3.29 19.60
C ALA A 289 8.22 -3.46 20.83
N PRO A 290 8.36 -2.60 21.86
CA PRO A 290 7.52 -2.65 23.04
C PRO A 290 6.07 -2.27 22.71
N GLY A 291 5.14 -2.70 23.55
CA GLY A 291 3.72 -2.35 23.46
C GLY A 291 2.82 -3.58 23.38
N SER A 292 1.66 -3.48 24.01
CA SER A 292 0.72 -4.59 24.13
C SER A 292 0.10 -5.01 22.79
N ASN A 293 0.16 -4.17 21.76
CA ASN A 293 -0.37 -4.45 20.42
C ASN A 293 0.70 -4.49 19.31
N SER A 294 1.98 -4.36 19.68
CA SER A 294 3.09 -4.26 18.73
C SER A 294 3.41 -5.64 18.16
N TYR A 295 3.32 -5.77 16.83
CA TYR A 295 3.70 -7.01 16.16
C TYR A 295 5.23 -7.21 16.24
N PRO A 296 5.75 -8.39 16.65
CA PRO A 296 7.17 -8.51 17.02
C PRO A 296 8.16 -8.52 15.87
N ILE A 297 7.73 -8.77 14.65
CA ILE A 297 8.63 -8.94 13.50
C ILE A 297 8.26 -7.95 12.39
N ALA A 298 8.21 -6.67 12.75
CA ALA A 298 8.02 -5.56 11.82
C ALA A 298 9.37 -5.02 11.32
N SER A 299 9.38 -4.41 10.14
CA SER A 299 10.55 -3.67 9.62
C SER A 299 10.11 -2.56 8.68
N PHE A 300 10.91 -1.50 8.64
CA PHE A 300 10.95 -0.62 7.47
C PHE A 300 11.59 -1.36 6.30
N THR A 301 11.24 -0.91 5.09
CA THR A 301 11.98 -1.20 3.87
C THR A 301 12.38 0.11 3.20
N TYR A 302 13.52 0.11 2.52
CA TYR A 302 14.19 1.34 2.09
C TYR A 302 14.60 1.26 0.63
N LEU A 303 14.46 2.39 -0.07
CA LEU A 303 15.12 2.66 -1.33
C LEU A 303 16.52 3.22 -1.07
N LEU A 304 17.49 2.74 -1.84
CA LEU A 304 18.89 3.14 -1.82
C LEU A 304 19.16 3.93 -3.10
N VAL A 305 19.54 5.20 -2.95
CA VAL A 305 19.77 6.11 -4.07
C VAL A 305 21.03 6.93 -3.82
N TYR A 306 21.84 7.19 -4.84
CA TYR A 306 23.01 8.05 -4.68
C TYR A 306 22.63 9.53 -4.60
N ASP A 307 23.37 10.29 -3.78
CA ASP A 307 23.29 11.75 -3.68
C ASP A 307 23.85 12.49 -4.92
N ASP A 308 24.60 11.79 -5.77
CA ASP A 308 24.88 12.17 -7.16
C ASP A 308 24.36 11.07 -8.11
N LEU A 309 23.36 11.41 -8.93
CA LEU A 309 22.72 10.46 -9.85
C LEU A 309 23.46 10.32 -11.19
N LYS A 310 24.46 11.15 -11.49
CA LYS A 310 25.20 11.04 -12.76
C LYS A 310 25.78 9.65 -13.02
N PRO A 311 26.38 8.93 -12.06
CA PRO A 311 26.97 7.62 -12.32
C PRO A 311 25.96 6.53 -12.68
N VAL A 312 24.68 6.74 -12.37
CA VAL A 312 23.62 5.74 -12.52
C VAL A 312 22.51 6.18 -13.46
N THR A 313 22.63 7.34 -14.11
CA THR A 313 21.63 7.87 -15.07
C THR A 313 22.29 8.37 -16.35
N LYS A 314 21.54 8.36 -17.45
CA LYS A 314 22.00 8.74 -18.80
C LYS A 314 22.17 10.25 -18.95
N ASN A 315 21.31 11.02 -18.28
CA ASN A 315 21.26 12.47 -18.36
C ASN A 315 20.49 13.05 -17.16
N LYS A 316 20.55 14.38 -17.03
CA LYS A 316 19.87 15.16 -15.98
C LYS A 316 18.36 14.92 -15.94
N GLU A 317 17.72 14.79 -17.11
CA GLU A 317 16.27 14.58 -17.20
C GLU A 317 15.86 13.22 -16.62
N GLN A 318 16.63 12.16 -16.88
CA GLN A 318 16.39 10.85 -16.26
C GLN A 318 16.62 10.91 -14.75
N ALA A 319 17.62 11.65 -14.28
CA ALA A 319 17.86 11.83 -12.85
C ALA A 319 16.69 12.55 -12.15
N LYS A 320 16.13 13.60 -12.76
CA LYS A 320 14.89 14.23 -12.26
C LYS A 320 13.71 13.25 -12.21
N ALA A 321 13.54 12.43 -13.25
CA ALA A 321 12.49 11.41 -13.28
C ALA A 321 12.63 10.37 -12.16
N VAL A 322 13.87 9.97 -11.80
CA VAL A 322 14.13 9.10 -10.63
C VAL A 322 13.71 9.78 -9.33
N ILE A 323 14.10 11.04 -9.12
CA ILE A 323 13.71 11.80 -7.90
C ILE A 323 12.20 11.93 -7.81
N HIS A 324 11.54 12.26 -8.92
CA HIS A 324 10.09 12.41 -8.97
C HIS A 324 9.38 11.10 -8.65
N LEU A 325 9.79 9.98 -9.26
CA LEU A 325 9.25 8.65 -8.97
C LEU A 325 9.38 8.29 -7.49
N ILE A 326 10.58 8.45 -6.91
CA ILE A 326 10.81 8.10 -5.49
C ILE A 326 9.99 9.01 -4.58
N ASN A 327 9.90 10.31 -4.88
CA ASN A 327 9.03 11.22 -4.13
C ASN A 327 7.56 10.78 -4.22
N TRP A 328 7.06 10.44 -5.40
CA TRP A 328 5.70 9.95 -5.59
C TRP A 328 5.46 8.66 -4.82
N MET A 329 6.40 7.70 -4.82
CA MET A 329 6.29 6.47 -4.04
C MET A 329 6.10 6.75 -2.54
N ILE A 330 6.82 7.71 -1.97
CA ILE A 330 6.75 8.06 -0.53
C ILE A 330 5.67 9.08 -0.19
N THR A 331 4.98 9.65 -1.18
CA THR A 331 3.82 10.54 -1.01
C THR A 331 2.54 9.89 -1.55
N ASP A 332 2.20 10.13 -2.82
CA ASP A 332 0.89 9.80 -3.39
C ASP A 332 0.73 8.29 -3.51
N GLY A 333 1.80 7.58 -3.88
CA GLY A 333 1.84 6.13 -3.95
C GLY A 333 1.49 5.45 -2.62
N GLN A 334 1.63 6.13 -1.48
CA GLN A 334 1.27 5.56 -0.18
C GLN A 334 -0.23 5.22 -0.07
N GLU A 335 -1.09 5.78 -0.95
CA GLU A 335 -2.53 5.41 -1.01
C GLU A 335 -2.74 3.90 -1.29
N PHE A 336 -1.79 3.27 -1.99
CA PHE A 336 -1.87 1.86 -2.36
C PHE A 336 -1.36 0.91 -1.26
N SER A 337 -0.60 1.40 -0.28
CA SER A 337 0.08 0.59 0.74
C SER A 337 -0.88 -0.30 1.53
N SER A 338 -1.96 0.27 2.06
CA SER A 338 -2.89 -0.46 2.95
C SER A 338 -3.66 -1.57 2.24
N SER A 339 -3.94 -1.42 0.93
CA SER A 339 -4.62 -2.46 0.14
C SER A 339 -3.80 -3.76 0.03
N LEU A 340 -2.48 -3.64 0.20
CA LEU A 340 -1.52 -4.74 0.17
C LEU A 340 -0.96 -5.07 1.57
N LEU A 341 -1.57 -4.53 2.64
CA LEU A 341 -1.18 -4.74 4.04
C LEU A 341 0.20 -4.17 4.43
N TYR A 342 0.68 -3.16 3.70
CA TYR A 342 1.80 -2.34 4.12
C TYR A 342 1.31 -1.10 4.87
N VAL A 343 2.05 -0.72 5.91
CA VAL A 343 1.73 0.47 6.72
C VAL A 343 2.30 1.70 6.02
N PRO A 344 1.45 2.69 5.67
CA PRO A 344 1.89 3.96 5.10
C PRO A 344 2.90 4.68 6.00
N LEU A 345 3.80 5.42 5.39
CA LEU A 345 4.75 6.25 6.12
C LEU A 345 4.03 7.37 6.88
N ALA A 346 4.46 7.63 8.12
CA ALA A 346 4.05 8.82 8.84
C ALA A 346 4.70 10.07 8.23
N ASP A 347 4.03 11.23 8.28
CA ASP A 347 4.50 12.51 7.73
C ASP A 347 5.96 12.83 8.05
N LYS A 348 6.39 12.54 9.29
CA LYS A 348 7.77 12.79 9.73
C LYS A 348 8.79 11.95 8.96
N VAL A 349 8.45 10.69 8.66
CA VAL A 349 9.29 9.76 7.90
C VAL A 349 9.27 10.14 6.41
N THR A 350 8.11 10.51 5.86
CA THR A 350 8.01 11.04 4.49
C THR A 350 8.87 12.29 4.32
N LYS A 351 8.80 13.25 5.26
CA LYS A 351 9.64 14.46 5.24
C LYS A 351 11.13 14.15 5.33
N LEU A 352 11.52 13.13 6.08
CA LEU A 352 12.91 12.67 6.14
C LEU A 352 13.39 12.19 4.77
N GLY A 353 12.58 11.37 4.09
CA GLY A 353 12.85 10.94 2.72
C GLY A 353 12.99 12.12 1.75
N GLN A 354 12.02 13.05 1.77
CA GLN A 354 12.06 14.26 0.95
C GLN A 354 13.28 15.14 1.21
N GLN A 355 13.73 15.27 2.46
CA GLN A 355 14.96 15.98 2.80
C GLN A 355 16.21 15.33 2.22
N GLY A 356 16.25 14.00 2.13
CA GLY A 356 17.29 13.27 1.42
C GLY A 356 17.24 13.55 -0.08
N LEU A 357 16.07 13.41 -0.71
CA LEU A 357 15.88 13.63 -2.14
C LEU A 357 16.24 15.06 -2.59
N LYS A 358 15.97 16.08 -1.77
CA LYS A 358 16.34 17.48 -2.04
C LYS A 358 17.86 17.73 -2.09
N GLN A 359 18.65 16.83 -1.52
CA GLN A 359 20.11 16.91 -1.56
C GLN A 359 20.69 16.25 -2.80
N ILE A 360 19.88 15.56 -3.61
CA ILE A 360 20.37 14.85 -4.79
C ILE A 360 20.82 15.84 -5.87
N THR A 361 21.97 15.52 -6.44
CA THR A 361 22.63 16.30 -7.48
C THR A 361 22.82 15.49 -8.76
N TYR A 362 23.14 16.21 -9.84
CA TYR A 362 23.73 15.67 -11.06
C TYR A 362 24.85 16.61 -11.47
N ASP A 363 26.08 16.09 -11.54
CA ASP A 363 27.26 16.93 -11.84
C ASP A 363 27.44 18.13 -10.88
N GLY A 364 27.05 17.94 -9.61
CA GLY A 364 27.12 18.98 -8.57
C GLY A 364 25.99 20.03 -8.63
N GLU A 365 25.07 19.93 -9.59
CA GLU A 365 23.87 20.76 -9.63
C GLU A 365 22.73 20.08 -8.86
N ILE A 366 22.09 20.80 -7.94
CA ILE A 366 20.90 20.32 -7.23
C ILE A 366 19.75 20.18 -8.22
N LEU A 367 19.11 19.01 -8.21
CA LEU A 367 18.03 18.71 -9.16
C LEU A 367 16.64 19.11 -8.68
N TRP A 368 16.45 19.20 -7.36
CA TRP A 368 15.21 19.62 -6.74
C TRP A 368 15.44 20.95 -6.02
N ASP A 369 15.35 22.05 -6.77
CA ASP A 369 15.46 23.40 -6.21
C ASP A 369 14.14 23.82 -5.57
N ALA A 370 14.08 23.75 -4.24
CA ALA A 370 12.93 24.21 -3.46
C ALA A 370 12.70 25.74 -3.54
N ASN A 371 13.64 26.50 -4.09
CA ASN A 371 13.56 27.96 -4.29
C ASN A 371 13.43 28.37 -5.77
N ALA A 372 13.41 27.42 -6.71
CA ALA A 372 13.19 27.75 -8.11
C ALA A 372 11.78 28.32 -8.26
N SER A 373 11.71 29.58 -8.74
CA SER A 373 10.45 30.11 -9.26
C SER A 373 9.99 29.20 -10.39
N PRO A 374 8.67 28.91 -10.49
CA PRO A 374 8.16 28.06 -11.56
C PRO A 374 8.66 28.57 -12.92
N PRO A 375 8.99 27.68 -13.88
CA PRO A 375 9.32 28.10 -15.22
C PRO A 375 8.24 29.03 -15.76
N SER A 376 8.67 30.09 -16.45
CA SER A 376 7.77 31.01 -17.15
C SER A 376 6.83 30.21 -18.04
N GLU A 377 5.53 30.46 -17.88
CA GLU A 377 4.42 29.86 -18.63
C GLU A 377 4.80 29.45 -20.06
N VAL A 378 4.94 28.15 -20.29
CA VAL A 378 4.49 27.57 -21.56
C VAL A 378 3.00 27.41 -21.40
N THR A 379 2.26 28.37 -21.95
CA THR A 379 0.80 28.38 -21.97
C THR A 379 0.30 27.17 -22.75
N GLN A 380 0.06 26.07 -22.06
CA GLN A 380 -1.03 25.17 -22.39
C GLN A 380 -2.08 25.33 -21.31
N GLU A 381 -3.29 25.66 -21.75
CA GLU A 381 -4.45 25.93 -20.89
C GLU A 381 -4.81 24.69 -20.06
N ILE A 382 -4.19 24.54 -18.90
CA ILE A 382 -4.64 23.60 -17.88
C ILE A 382 -5.73 24.31 -17.10
N LYS A 383 -6.97 23.92 -17.38
CA LYS A 383 -8.13 24.27 -16.57
C LYS A 383 -7.88 23.77 -15.15
N GLN A 384 -7.83 24.73 -14.24
CA GLN A 384 -7.84 24.59 -12.80
C GLN A 384 -8.96 23.62 -12.37
N GLN A 385 -8.58 22.41 -11.95
CA GLN A 385 -9.45 21.52 -11.18
C GLN A 385 -8.87 21.32 -9.80
N THR A 386 -9.69 21.71 -8.84
CA THR A 386 -9.56 21.57 -7.40
C THR A 386 -9.49 20.07 -7.04
N GLU A 387 -8.73 19.75 -5.99
CA GLU A 387 -8.68 18.45 -5.32
C GLU A 387 -10.03 17.69 -5.36
N THR A 388 -10.05 16.51 -5.99
CA THR A 388 -11.05 15.48 -5.72
C THR A 388 -10.37 14.12 -5.74
N GLU A 389 -10.50 13.42 -4.62
CA GLU A 389 -10.24 12.00 -4.40
C GLU A 389 -10.47 11.16 -5.68
N THR A 390 -9.51 10.30 -6.02
CA THR A 390 -9.59 9.27 -7.05
C THR A 390 -10.72 8.28 -6.71
N GLY A 391 -11.91 8.67 -7.13
CA GLY A 391 -13.13 8.01 -6.75
C GLY A 391 -13.34 6.64 -7.40
N GLY A 392 -13.15 5.56 -6.63
CA GLY A 392 -13.55 4.20 -7.01
C GLY A 392 -15.08 3.98 -6.94
N CYS A 393 -15.64 3.09 -7.76
CA CYS A 393 -17.06 2.70 -7.71
C CYS A 393 -17.38 1.76 -6.51
N LEU A 394 -17.08 2.20 -5.28
CA LEU A 394 -17.11 1.41 -4.03
C LEU A 394 -18.36 0.51 -3.86
N ILE A 395 -19.57 1.05 -4.04
CA ILE A 395 -20.83 0.30 -3.93
C ILE A 395 -20.85 -0.79 -5.01
N ALA A 396 -20.68 -0.43 -6.28
CA ALA A 396 -20.70 -1.40 -7.38
C ALA A 396 -19.61 -2.48 -7.23
N THR A 397 -18.41 -2.12 -6.79
CA THR A 397 -17.33 -3.07 -6.51
C THR A 397 -17.73 -4.04 -5.39
N ALA A 398 -18.33 -3.56 -4.30
CA ALA A 398 -18.84 -4.42 -3.23
C ALA A 398 -19.99 -5.33 -3.72
N THR A 399 -20.89 -4.80 -4.54
CA THR A 399 -22.03 -5.51 -5.12
C THR A 399 -21.62 -6.62 -6.09
N TYR A 400 -20.69 -6.36 -7.00
CA TYR A 400 -20.28 -7.33 -8.04
C TYR A 400 -19.01 -8.12 -7.67
N GLY A 401 -18.38 -7.79 -6.54
CA GLY A 401 -17.33 -8.57 -5.90
C GLY A 401 -15.91 -8.32 -6.40
N THR A 402 -15.74 -7.52 -7.46
CA THR A 402 -14.41 -7.16 -7.99
C THR A 402 -14.50 -5.89 -8.82
N GLU A 403 -13.41 -5.12 -8.85
CA GLU A 403 -13.28 -3.98 -9.74
C GLU A 403 -13.29 -4.37 -11.22
N MET A 404 -12.91 -5.61 -11.53
CA MET A 404 -12.90 -6.15 -12.89
C MET A 404 -14.28 -6.64 -13.36
N ALA A 405 -15.33 -6.48 -12.55
CA ALA A 405 -16.67 -6.89 -12.93
C ALA A 405 -17.15 -6.06 -14.13
N PRO A 406 -17.81 -6.67 -15.14
CA PRO A 406 -18.24 -5.96 -16.35
C PRO A 406 -19.08 -4.71 -16.04
N GLN A 407 -19.91 -4.75 -15.00
CA GLN A 407 -20.74 -3.63 -14.57
C GLN A 407 -19.92 -2.49 -13.97
N VAL A 408 -18.82 -2.80 -13.28
CA VAL A 408 -17.92 -1.80 -12.68
C VAL A 408 -17.04 -1.19 -13.75
N GLN A 409 -16.56 -2.01 -14.69
CA GLN A 409 -15.80 -1.55 -15.86
C GLN A 409 -16.65 -0.66 -16.76
N LEU A 410 -17.93 -0.99 -16.99
CA LEU A 410 -18.86 -0.13 -17.71
C LEU A 410 -19.01 1.26 -17.09
N LEU A 411 -19.11 1.34 -15.75
CA LEU A 411 -19.18 2.61 -15.04
C LEU A 411 -17.91 3.44 -15.20
N ARG A 412 -16.73 2.79 -15.12
CA ARG A 412 -15.43 3.43 -15.33
C ARG A 412 -15.30 3.93 -16.76
N GLU A 413 -15.64 3.10 -17.74
CA GLU A 413 -15.59 3.46 -19.15
C GLU A 413 -16.48 4.67 -19.47
N ILE A 414 -17.71 4.72 -18.93
CA ILE A 414 -18.59 5.87 -19.11
C ILE A 414 -18.04 7.11 -18.38
N ARG A 415 -17.52 6.96 -17.16
CA ARG A 415 -16.89 8.06 -16.44
C ARG A 415 -15.71 8.61 -17.24
N ASP A 416 -14.76 7.77 -17.57
CA ASP A 416 -13.46 8.16 -18.11
C ASP A 416 -13.56 8.58 -19.57
N ASN A 417 -14.29 7.83 -20.39
CA ASN A 417 -14.34 8.07 -21.83
C ASN A 417 -15.47 9.02 -22.25
N GLN A 418 -16.53 9.18 -21.45
CA GLN A 418 -17.68 10.03 -21.81
C GLN A 418 -17.78 11.27 -20.94
N LEU A 419 -17.82 11.10 -19.62
CA LEU A 419 -18.09 12.22 -18.71
C LEU A 419 -16.86 13.12 -18.49
N MET A 420 -15.69 12.52 -18.26
CA MET A 420 -14.46 13.28 -17.97
C MET A 420 -13.90 14.00 -19.21
N ASN A 421 -14.33 13.60 -20.42
CA ASN A 421 -13.94 14.25 -21.67
C ASN A 421 -14.78 15.49 -22.02
N THR A 422 -15.81 15.83 -21.23
CA THR A 422 -16.72 16.95 -21.50
C THR A 422 -16.79 17.91 -20.31
N ALA A 423 -17.02 19.21 -20.57
CA ALA A 423 -17.09 20.21 -19.50
C ALA A 423 -18.32 19.99 -18.60
N SER A 424 -19.44 19.60 -19.20
CA SER A 424 -20.68 19.27 -18.50
C SER A 424 -20.54 18.00 -17.66
N GLY A 425 -19.91 16.95 -18.20
CA GLY A 425 -19.67 15.70 -17.49
C GLY A 425 -18.71 15.87 -16.31
N MET A 426 -17.62 16.62 -16.46
CA MET A 426 -16.71 16.95 -15.35
C MET A 426 -17.43 17.70 -14.22
N SER A 427 -18.21 18.74 -14.54
CA SER A 427 -18.97 19.49 -13.53
C SER A 427 -20.00 18.62 -12.80
N PHE A 428 -20.64 17.69 -13.52
CA PHE A 428 -21.54 16.72 -12.91
C PHE A 428 -20.77 15.76 -11.99
N MET A 429 -19.65 15.20 -12.45
CA MET A 429 -18.83 14.26 -11.69
C MET A 429 -18.25 14.87 -10.42
N THR A 430 -17.85 16.14 -10.42
CA THR A 430 -17.40 16.84 -9.20
C THR A 430 -18.51 16.88 -8.14
N GLY A 431 -19.74 17.28 -8.52
CA GLY A 431 -20.87 17.31 -7.58
C GLY A 431 -21.34 15.92 -7.18
N PHE A 432 -21.33 14.97 -8.11
CA PHE A 432 -21.67 13.57 -7.86
C PHE A 432 -20.68 12.92 -6.88
N ASN A 433 -19.37 13.07 -7.10
CA ASN A 433 -18.33 12.47 -6.26
C ASN A 433 -18.42 12.99 -4.82
N GLN A 434 -18.58 14.30 -4.64
CA GLN A 434 -18.73 14.90 -3.31
C GLN A 434 -19.91 14.28 -2.54
N LEU A 435 -21.02 14.03 -3.21
CA LEU A 435 -22.18 13.38 -2.59
C LEU A 435 -21.94 11.87 -2.41
N TYR A 436 -21.44 11.19 -3.43
CA TYR A 436 -21.28 9.74 -3.48
C TYR A 436 -20.26 9.23 -2.44
N TYR A 437 -19.11 9.88 -2.29
CA TYR A 437 -18.10 9.47 -1.30
C TYR A 437 -18.48 9.80 0.14
N SER A 438 -19.45 10.70 0.37
CA SER A 438 -19.95 10.97 1.72
C SER A 438 -20.68 9.77 2.36
N PHE A 439 -21.16 8.80 1.57
CA PHE A 439 -21.90 7.64 2.09
C PHE A 439 -21.50 6.29 1.47
N SER A 440 -20.82 6.26 0.33
CA SER A 440 -20.51 5.00 -0.37
C SER A 440 -19.59 4.03 0.39
N PRO A 441 -18.60 4.46 1.20
CA PRO A 441 -17.82 3.52 2.00
C PRO A 441 -18.69 2.75 3.00
N PHE A 442 -19.58 3.46 3.70
CA PHE A 442 -20.50 2.86 4.66
C PHE A 442 -21.42 1.82 4.02
N ILE A 443 -21.99 2.13 2.84
CA ILE A 443 -22.84 1.16 2.12
C ILE A 443 -22.01 -0.04 1.62
N ALA A 444 -20.81 0.20 1.10
CA ALA A 444 -19.92 -0.87 0.63
C ALA A 444 -19.52 -1.82 1.78
N ASP A 445 -19.27 -1.29 2.98
CA ASP A 445 -18.99 -2.10 4.17
C ASP A 445 -20.22 -2.92 4.60
N MET A 446 -21.41 -2.33 4.59
CA MET A 446 -22.66 -3.06 4.85
C MET A 446 -22.90 -4.21 3.85
N GLU A 447 -22.55 -4.03 2.57
CA GLU A 447 -22.65 -5.08 1.56
C GLU A 447 -21.66 -6.23 1.80
N ARG A 448 -20.46 -5.93 2.30
CA ARG A 448 -19.45 -6.93 2.65
C ARG A 448 -19.88 -7.76 3.87
N GLU A 449 -20.52 -7.12 4.83
CA GLU A 449 -20.97 -7.75 6.07
C GLU A 449 -22.29 -8.53 5.92
N ASN A 450 -23.17 -8.12 4.98
CA ASN A 450 -24.50 -8.69 4.85
C ASN A 450 -24.82 -9.13 3.40
N PRO A 451 -24.73 -10.44 3.11
CA PRO A 451 -25.03 -10.99 1.78
C PRO A 451 -26.45 -10.71 1.27
N ALA A 452 -27.45 -10.65 2.16
CA ALA A 452 -28.83 -10.35 1.76
C ALA A 452 -29.00 -8.87 1.39
N PHE A 453 -28.31 -7.97 2.10
CA PHE A 453 -28.27 -6.55 1.76
C PHE A 453 -27.56 -6.34 0.42
N LYS A 454 -26.42 -7.02 0.19
CA LYS A 454 -25.72 -7.01 -1.10
C LYS A 454 -26.60 -7.42 -2.28
N GLU A 455 -27.37 -8.50 -2.16
CA GLU A 455 -28.29 -8.91 -3.23
C GLU A 455 -29.44 -7.90 -3.44
N MET A 456 -29.92 -7.26 -2.37
CA MET A 456 -30.90 -6.16 -2.48
C MET A 456 -30.32 -4.95 -3.23
N VAL A 457 -29.09 -4.54 -2.87
CA VAL A 457 -28.36 -3.46 -3.55
C VAL A 457 -28.14 -3.82 -5.02
N LYS A 458 -27.74 -5.05 -5.31
CA LYS A 458 -27.55 -5.57 -6.68
C LYS A 458 -28.82 -5.46 -7.53
N ILE A 459 -29.97 -5.90 -7.00
CA ILE A 459 -31.26 -5.74 -7.67
C ILE A 459 -31.57 -4.25 -7.90
N GLY A 460 -31.26 -3.41 -6.93
CA GLY A 460 -31.47 -1.97 -7.00
C GLY A 460 -30.60 -1.27 -8.05
N ILE A 461 -29.31 -1.57 -8.12
CA ILE A 461 -28.36 -0.82 -8.97
C ILE A 461 -28.19 -1.40 -10.38
N THR A 462 -28.52 -2.68 -10.62
CA THR A 462 -28.33 -3.31 -11.94
C THR A 462 -29.11 -2.59 -13.07
N PRO A 463 -30.40 -2.25 -12.91
CA PRO A 463 -31.13 -1.53 -13.96
C PRO A 463 -30.61 -0.10 -14.15
N LEU A 464 -30.18 0.55 -13.07
CA LEU A 464 -29.56 1.87 -13.09
C LEU A 464 -28.24 1.86 -13.87
N ILE A 465 -27.36 0.90 -13.61
CA ILE A 465 -26.10 0.76 -14.35
C ILE A 465 -26.38 0.44 -15.83
N SER A 466 -27.36 -0.42 -16.10
CA SER A 466 -27.73 -0.76 -17.48
C SER A 466 -28.26 0.46 -18.24
N SER A 467 -29.00 1.35 -17.57
CA SER A 467 -29.49 2.59 -18.18
C SER A 467 -28.38 3.53 -18.66
N LEU A 468 -27.23 3.49 -17.99
CA LEU A 468 -26.08 4.33 -18.32
C LEU A 468 -25.40 3.91 -19.62
N SER A 469 -25.64 2.69 -20.13
CA SER A 469 -25.10 2.26 -21.44
C SER A 469 -25.50 3.18 -22.60
N ILE A 470 -26.62 3.90 -22.48
CA ILE A 470 -27.06 4.89 -23.47
C ILE A 470 -26.03 6.04 -23.60
N MET A 471 -25.27 6.32 -22.54
CA MET A 471 -24.22 7.36 -22.54
C MET A 471 -23.03 7.00 -23.44
N GLN A 472 -22.83 5.72 -23.79
CA GLN A 472 -21.75 5.29 -24.70
C GLN A 472 -21.92 5.82 -26.13
N TYR A 473 -23.13 6.28 -26.50
CA TYR A 473 -23.43 6.85 -27.81
C TYR A 473 -23.29 8.37 -27.86
N ALA A 474 -22.81 9.01 -26.77
CA ALA A 474 -22.52 10.43 -26.78
C ALA A 474 -21.18 10.68 -27.48
N GLU A 475 -21.14 11.60 -28.44
CA GLU A 475 -19.87 11.99 -29.11
C GLU A 475 -19.56 13.48 -28.92
N SER A 476 -20.48 14.24 -28.32
CA SER A 476 -20.36 15.68 -28.09
C SER A 476 -20.91 16.14 -26.74
N ASP A 477 -20.45 17.29 -26.22
CA ASP A 477 -20.94 17.91 -24.98
C ASP A 477 -22.47 18.06 -24.92
N SER A 478 -23.10 18.40 -26.05
CA SER A 478 -24.56 18.52 -26.15
C SER A 478 -25.29 17.18 -26.04
N GLU A 479 -24.68 16.12 -26.55
CA GLU A 479 -25.23 14.77 -26.47
C GLU A 479 -25.04 14.15 -25.09
N VAL A 480 -23.89 14.37 -24.44
CA VAL A 480 -23.68 13.97 -23.03
C VAL A 480 -24.75 14.62 -22.14
N LEU A 481 -25.06 15.89 -22.35
CA LEU A 481 -26.13 16.58 -21.62
C LEU A 481 -27.52 16.00 -21.94
N GLY A 482 -27.81 15.77 -23.22
CA GLY A 482 -29.10 15.24 -23.67
C GLY A 482 -29.38 13.83 -23.16
N TYR A 483 -28.43 12.91 -23.37
CA TYR A 483 -28.50 11.54 -22.86
C TYR A 483 -28.49 11.50 -21.34
N GLY A 484 -27.67 12.33 -20.68
CA GLY A 484 -27.62 12.43 -19.22
C GLY A 484 -28.97 12.80 -18.60
N ILE A 485 -29.65 13.82 -19.15
CA ILE A 485 -31.01 14.22 -18.73
C ILE A 485 -32.00 13.06 -18.98
N GLY A 486 -31.89 12.38 -20.13
CA GLY A 486 -32.72 11.23 -20.46
C GLY A 486 -32.57 10.08 -19.45
N VAL A 487 -31.34 9.73 -19.09
CA VAL A 487 -31.03 8.70 -18.10
C VAL A 487 -31.56 9.08 -16.72
N ILE A 488 -31.39 10.33 -16.29
CA ILE A 488 -31.92 10.82 -15.02
C ILE A 488 -33.45 10.70 -14.99
N MET A 489 -34.13 11.17 -16.04
CA MET A 489 -35.60 11.09 -16.14
C MET A 489 -36.10 9.64 -16.16
N MET A 490 -35.39 8.75 -16.85
CA MET A 490 -35.73 7.33 -16.89
C MET A 490 -35.61 6.68 -15.51
N ASN A 491 -34.53 6.97 -14.78
CA ASN A 491 -34.32 6.46 -13.42
C ASN A 491 -35.34 7.05 -12.43
N LEU A 492 -35.67 8.34 -12.50
CA LEU A 492 -36.74 8.93 -11.68
C LEU A 492 -38.10 8.28 -11.97
N GLY A 493 -38.38 7.96 -13.23
CA GLY A 493 -39.58 7.20 -13.61
C GLY A 493 -39.61 5.80 -12.99
N MET A 494 -38.50 5.08 -13.07
CA MET A 494 -38.38 3.70 -12.60
C MET A 494 -38.43 3.59 -11.06
N TYR A 495 -37.71 4.44 -10.34
CA TYR A 495 -37.51 4.30 -8.90
C TYR A 495 -38.44 5.17 -8.04
N LEU A 496 -39.09 6.20 -8.62
CA LEU A 496 -40.04 7.05 -7.89
C LEU A 496 -41.46 6.95 -8.45
N ALA A 497 -41.64 7.19 -9.75
CA ALA A 497 -42.98 7.31 -10.33
C ALA A 497 -43.73 5.97 -10.40
N ALA A 498 -43.08 4.88 -10.85
CA ALA A 498 -43.70 3.57 -10.95
C ALA A 498 -44.10 2.98 -9.57
N PRO A 499 -43.24 3.00 -8.53
CA PRO A 499 -43.64 2.61 -7.18
C PRO A 499 -44.77 3.48 -6.61
N ALA A 500 -44.73 4.80 -6.80
CA ALA A 500 -45.78 5.70 -6.33
C ALA A 500 -47.14 5.43 -7.00
N MET A 501 -47.15 5.16 -8.32
CA MET A 501 -48.37 4.78 -9.05
C MET A 501 -48.93 3.43 -8.61
N LEU A 502 -48.06 2.45 -8.33
CA LEU A 502 -48.46 1.15 -7.76
C LEU A 502 -49.09 1.31 -6.37
N ILE A 503 -48.46 2.09 -5.49
CA ILE A 503 -48.98 2.36 -4.13
C ILE A 503 -50.31 3.10 -4.20
N PHE A 504 -50.44 4.10 -5.07
CA PHE A 504 -51.68 4.85 -5.26
C PHE A 504 -52.79 3.98 -5.87
N GLY A 505 -52.46 3.14 -6.84
CA GLY A 505 -53.38 2.19 -7.47
C GLY A 505 -53.87 1.10 -6.51
N LEU A 506 -52.98 0.56 -5.67
CA LEU A 506 -53.33 -0.39 -4.62
C LEU A 506 -54.22 0.27 -3.56
N ASN A 507 -53.86 1.46 -3.08
CA ASN A 507 -54.69 2.22 -2.12
C ASN A 507 -56.08 2.57 -2.67
N LYS A 508 -56.22 2.77 -3.98
CA LYS A 508 -57.52 2.98 -4.65
C LYS A 508 -58.32 1.68 -4.75
N LYS A 509 -57.66 0.53 -4.91
CA LYS A 509 -58.28 -0.82 -4.97
C LYS A 509 -58.71 -1.37 -3.59
N TYR A 510 -58.10 -0.90 -2.51
CA TYR A 510 -58.46 -1.28 -1.13
C TYR A 510 -59.40 -0.27 -0.43
N ARG A 511 -59.76 0.84 -1.09
CA ARG A 511 -60.71 1.86 -0.59
C ARG A 511 -62.04 1.92 -1.36
N GLY A 512 -62.24 1.04 -2.34
CA GLY A 512 -63.54 0.77 -2.97
C GLY A 512 -63.86 -0.70 -2.81
#